data_AF-A0A1V5CWA3-F1
#
_entry.id   AF-A0A1V5CWA3-F1
#
_cell.length_a   1.000
_cell.length_b   1.000
_cell.length_c   1.000
_cell.angle_alpha   90.00
_cell.angle_beta   90.00
_cell.angle_gamma   90.00
#
_symmetry.space_group_name_H-M   'P 1'
#
loop_
_entity.id
_entity.type
_entity.pdbx_description
1 polymer ?
#
loop_
_entity_poly.entity_id
_entity_poly.type
_entity_poly.pdbx_seq_one_letter_code
_entity_poly.pdbx_strand_id
1 'polypeptide(L)'
;MDRKVIKIFFLFILLPALCGCITISAEQYKGTMKFDTIQSQTAIDATARIQAKHSLAPEVVTIWKNWLNTDETIANWQKAISELEVEDMKKSGLFTKIAGQDAADYDFLVAIESMESKPSEHQIKVTMQVIDPRTNEALTTYTKESGLGTSMMNFSSNLKESLKHILADMRSKLLADYNEGRLRATAVSKKPSKTTIQYLEQASAAQKEGNYVAALSALRAAIRSNPQYPGSYRQASEFLIFLCDSDGAIRVAEESLKDNADDRDLKDVIGSAYNQKGDANKAREYLGGIGFTGMVLEVKDSKVSVRSVLAGEGAQKAGIEPNDMILEVAGTPVNSIHQTVSLLRSIEPGKTVPLKIQRGQETMEKTVTIGSLLDRKSATYPNACNAQRLNREGIALVREQQRGPALAKFEEAARSTPNLIPKADYNAALILEQSGRQKDALAHYLAAMKSFLLVSDEEETSAKVIVIAQRSNTPVPESADRKYRIGILRAQQKRYKEAIQEFEAALSEAPWLVDAYYNLGLVYDFSGEYQNALRSLRTFMKLAPNAPNIGAVKTKIVELEDRLGLLEGSKPGPSQPQAQPQTTGSVSQPEPAKQPQSAPAKKKQ
;
A
#
# COMPACT_ATOMS: atom_id res chain seq x y z
N MET A 1 -33.15 22.63 51.34
CA MET A 1 -31.72 23.02 51.43
C MET A 1 -30.95 22.24 50.38
N ASP A 2 -30.18 22.80 49.46
CA ASP A 2 -30.15 24.10 48.79
C ASP A 2 -29.38 23.82 47.48
N ARG A 3 -29.87 24.30 46.34
CA ARG A 3 -29.30 24.10 44.98
C ARG A 3 -27.97 24.86 44.77
N LYS A 4 -27.19 25.07 45.83
CA LYS A 4 -26.06 26.01 45.88
C LYS A 4 -24.67 25.41 45.80
N VAL A 5 -24.51 24.09 45.68
CA VAL A 5 -23.16 23.49 45.69
C VAL A 5 -22.58 23.21 44.29
N ILE A 6 -23.37 23.29 43.21
CA ILE A 6 -22.88 22.97 41.84
C ILE A 6 -22.55 24.24 41.00
N LYS A 7 -22.87 25.46 41.45
CA LYS A 7 -22.65 26.69 40.67
C LYS A 7 -21.37 27.48 40.99
N ILE A 8 -20.55 27.04 41.95
CA ILE A 8 -19.40 27.85 42.43
C ILE A 8 -18.09 27.49 41.70
N PHE A 9 -17.95 26.28 41.17
CA PHE A 9 -16.68 25.87 40.52
C PHE A 9 -16.45 26.50 39.14
N PHE A 10 -17.51 26.74 38.36
CA PHE A 10 -17.39 27.38 37.05
C PHE A 10 -17.17 28.90 37.17
N LEU A 11 -17.70 29.51 38.23
CA LEU A 11 -17.49 30.93 38.54
C LEU A 11 -16.03 31.21 38.94
N PHE A 12 -15.34 30.28 39.61
CA PHE A 12 -13.95 30.45 40.06
C PHE A 12 -12.89 30.42 38.94
N ILE A 13 -13.19 29.82 37.79
CA ILE A 13 -12.26 29.76 36.65
C ILE A 13 -12.43 30.99 35.73
N LEU A 14 -13.64 31.55 35.65
CA LEU A 14 -13.94 32.74 34.83
C LEU A 14 -13.80 34.07 35.59
N LEU A 15 -13.94 34.10 36.93
CA LEU A 15 -13.74 35.32 37.73
C LEU A 15 -12.35 35.97 37.54
N PRO A 16 -11.23 35.21 37.45
CA PRO A 16 -9.92 35.80 37.19
C PRO A 16 -9.74 36.29 35.74
N ALA A 17 -10.47 35.70 34.78
CA ALA A 17 -10.48 36.11 33.38
C ALA A 17 -11.27 37.42 33.17
N LEU A 18 -12.31 37.67 33.97
CA LEU A 18 -13.05 38.94 34.00
C LEU A 18 -12.19 40.14 34.44
N CYS A 19 -11.05 39.92 35.10
CA CYS A 19 -10.06 40.95 35.44
C CYS A 19 -8.92 41.09 34.42
N GLY A 20 -8.91 40.32 33.34
CA GLY A 20 -7.89 40.44 32.27
C GLY A 20 -6.47 39.98 32.63
N CYS A 21 -6.27 39.31 33.77
CA CYS A 21 -4.93 38.99 34.28
C CYS A 21 -4.46 37.54 34.01
N ILE A 22 -5.34 36.63 33.55
CA ILE A 22 -5.02 35.20 33.44
C ILE A 22 -5.63 34.60 32.17
N THR A 23 -4.77 34.09 31.27
CA THR A 23 -5.18 33.23 30.16
C THR A 23 -5.52 31.83 30.68
N ILE A 24 -6.69 31.30 30.33
CA ILE A 24 -7.08 29.92 30.67
C ILE A 24 -6.58 28.98 29.58
N SER A 25 -5.84 27.94 29.98
CA SER A 25 -5.33 26.90 29.07
C SER A 25 -6.43 25.92 28.62
N ALA A 26 -6.23 25.29 27.47
CA ALA A 26 -7.15 24.25 26.97
C ALA A 26 -7.35 23.09 27.96
N GLU A 27 -6.30 22.70 28.70
CA GLU A 27 -6.38 21.59 29.66
C GLU A 27 -7.25 21.94 30.88
N GLN A 28 -7.23 23.21 31.32
CA GLN A 28 -8.12 23.69 32.37
C GLN A 28 -9.59 23.68 31.93
N TYR A 29 -9.88 24.02 30.66
CA TYR A 29 -11.22 23.89 30.10
C TYR A 29 -11.68 22.43 29.98
N LYS A 30 -10.80 21.52 29.55
CA LYS A 30 -11.10 20.09 29.52
C LYS A 30 -11.42 19.52 30.89
N GLY A 31 -10.68 19.96 31.92
CA GLY A 31 -10.91 19.58 33.31
C GLY A 31 -12.34 19.85 33.79
N THR A 32 -12.99 20.89 33.26
CA THR A 32 -14.36 21.30 33.65
C THR A 32 -15.45 20.79 32.72
N MET A 33 -15.11 20.38 31.49
CA MET A 33 -16.06 19.91 30.47
C MET A 33 -15.88 18.45 30.07
N LYS A 34 -15.53 17.58 31.03
CA LYS A 34 -15.43 16.13 30.78
C LYS A 34 -16.74 15.56 30.25
N PHE A 35 -16.67 14.85 29.12
CA PHE A 35 -17.82 14.12 28.57
C PHE A 35 -17.98 12.77 29.27
N ASP A 36 -19.22 12.46 29.65
CA ASP A 36 -19.60 11.14 30.15
C ASP A 36 -19.86 10.24 28.94
N THR A 37 -18.76 9.79 28.32
CA THR A 37 -18.78 9.04 27.06
C THR A 37 -19.58 7.76 27.17
N ILE A 38 -20.60 7.64 26.32
CA ILE A 38 -21.38 6.41 26.17
C ILE A 38 -20.57 5.42 25.34
N GLN A 39 -20.25 4.28 25.96
CA GLN A 39 -19.56 3.16 25.32
C GLN A 39 -20.45 2.51 24.26
N SER A 40 -19.85 2.14 23.13
CA SER A 40 -20.49 1.31 22.13
C SER A 40 -20.61 -0.13 22.63
N GLN A 41 -21.73 -0.79 22.34
CA GLN A 41 -21.93 -2.22 22.68
C GLN A 41 -21.18 -3.15 21.72
N THR A 42 -20.89 -2.68 20.51
CA THR A 42 -20.13 -3.39 19.47
C THR A 42 -19.12 -2.44 18.84
N ALA A 43 -18.01 -2.97 18.34
CA ALA A 43 -16.99 -2.18 17.67
C ALA A 43 -17.04 -2.41 16.16
N ILE A 44 -16.85 -1.34 15.40
CA ILE A 44 -16.50 -1.36 13.99
C ILE A 44 -15.09 -1.93 13.90
N ASP A 45 -14.96 -3.05 13.19
CA ASP A 45 -13.67 -3.69 12.95
C ASP A 45 -12.90 -3.00 11.83
N ALA A 46 -12.39 -1.80 12.16
CA ALA A 46 -11.60 -0.98 11.27
C ALA A 46 -10.74 0.00 12.07
N THR A 47 -9.65 0.45 11.47
CA THR A 47 -8.81 1.52 12.00
C THR A 47 -9.37 2.87 11.58
N ALA A 48 -9.61 3.77 12.51
CA ALA A 48 -10.01 5.14 12.20
C ALA A 48 -9.00 6.17 12.69
N ARG A 49 -8.74 7.20 11.89
CA ARG A 49 -8.15 8.44 12.38
C ARG A 49 -9.28 9.41 12.67
N ILE A 50 -9.29 9.97 13.88
CA ILE A 50 -10.31 10.96 14.27
C ILE A 50 -9.68 12.35 14.22
N GLN A 51 -10.32 13.25 13.50
CA GLN A 51 -10.01 14.67 13.49
C GLN A 51 -11.26 15.43 13.88
N ALA A 52 -11.12 16.43 14.74
CA ALA A 52 -12.22 17.30 15.11
C ALA A 52 -11.78 18.76 15.05
N LYS A 53 -12.69 19.63 14.63
CA LYS A 53 -12.51 21.07 14.60
C LYS A 53 -13.78 21.77 15.07
N HIS A 54 -13.66 22.41 16.22
CA HIS A 54 -14.71 23.26 16.77
C HIS A 54 -14.50 24.72 16.37
N SER A 55 -15.59 25.41 16.06
CA SER A 55 -15.60 26.81 15.62
C SER A 55 -16.76 27.59 16.23
N LEU A 56 -16.59 28.91 16.31
CA LEU A 56 -17.63 29.84 16.75
C LEU A 56 -17.96 30.76 15.58
N ALA A 57 -19.24 30.99 15.32
CA ALA A 57 -19.67 31.97 14.34
C ALA A 57 -19.19 33.39 14.72
N PRO A 58 -18.93 34.28 13.75
CA PRO A 58 -18.40 35.62 14.01
C PRO A 58 -19.18 36.42 15.07
N GLU A 59 -20.51 36.29 15.09
CA GLU A 59 -21.38 36.92 16.06
C GLU A 59 -21.16 36.39 17.49
N VAL A 60 -20.89 35.09 17.64
CA VAL A 60 -20.59 34.47 18.94
C VAL A 60 -19.21 34.89 19.42
N VAL A 61 -18.22 34.94 18.52
CA VAL A 61 -16.87 35.46 18.81
C VAL A 61 -16.94 36.90 19.33
N THR A 62 -17.77 37.75 18.71
CA THR A 62 -17.95 39.14 19.13
C THR A 62 -18.52 39.23 20.55
N ILE A 63 -19.51 38.40 20.88
CA ILE A 63 -20.08 38.33 22.23
C ILE A 63 -19.02 37.87 23.24
N TRP A 64 -18.23 36.85 22.89
CA TRP A 64 -17.16 36.32 23.75
C TRP A 64 -16.04 37.33 23.99
N LYS A 65 -15.63 38.08 22.96
CA LYS A 65 -14.63 39.14 23.10
C LYS A 65 -15.08 40.22 24.08
N ASN A 66 -16.36 40.61 24.02
CA ASN A 66 -16.93 41.58 24.96
C ASN A 66 -16.96 41.07 26.41
N TRP A 67 -16.85 39.76 26.65
CA TRP A 67 -16.89 39.14 27.98
C TRP A 67 -15.51 38.69 28.51
N LEU A 68 -14.61 38.23 27.64
CA LEU A 68 -13.37 37.52 28.00
C LEU A 68 -12.10 38.10 27.34
N ASN A 69 -12.21 39.25 26.69
CA ASN A 69 -11.17 40.20 26.28
C ASN A 69 -9.96 39.70 25.44
N THR A 70 -9.77 38.40 25.18
CA THR A 70 -8.58 37.90 24.46
C THR A 70 -8.88 36.81 23.42
N ASP A 71 -8.26 36.92 22.24
CA ASP A 71 -8.31 35.92 21.16
C ASP A 71 -7.73 34.57 21.59
N GLU A 72 -6.72 34.59 22.45
CA GLU A 72 -6.06 33.39 22.97
C GLU A 72 -7.02 32.52 23.80
N THR A 73 -7.88 33.13 24.60
CA THR A 73 -8.87 32.40 25.40
C THR A 73 -9.91 31.70 24.52
N ILE A 74 -10.33 32.36 23.44
CA ILE A 74 -11.26 31.78 22.45
C ILE A 74 -10.60 30.61 21.72
N ALA A 75 -9.33 30.75 21.33
CA ALA A 75 -8.57 29.68 20.69
C ALA A 75 -8.39 28.47 21.62
N ASN A 76 -8.06 28.69 22.89
CA ASN A 76 -7.92 27.63 23.89
C ASN A 76 -9.26 26.90 24.14
N TRP A 77 -10.38 27.62 24.12
CA TRP A 77 -11.71 27.02 24.20
C TRP A 77 -12.02 26.11 23.00
N GLN A 78 -11.84 26.62 21.78
CA GLN A 78 -12.06 25.85 20.55
C GLN A 78 -11.20 24.59 20.51
N LYS A 79 -9.93 24.71 20.93
CA LYS A 79 -9.02 23.58 21.05
C LYS A 79 -9.51 22.56 22.08
N ALA A 80 -9.94 23.01 23.26
CA ALA A 80 -10.45 22.14 24.31
C ALA A 80 -11.67 21.31 23.85
N ILE A 81 -12.63 21.94 23.16
CA ILE A 81 -13.80 21.23 22.62
C ILE A 81 -13.39 20.23 21.55
N SER A 82 -12.53 20.62 20.61
CA SER A 82 -12.04 19.73 19.55
C SER A 82 -11.35 18.48 20.14
N GLU A 83 -10.53 18.67 21.18
CA GLU A 83 -9.88 17.56 21.88
C GLU A 83 -10.87 16.65 22.62
N LEU A 84 -11.93 17.21 23.23
CA LEU A 84 -12.99 16.43 23.90
C LEU A 84 -13.80 15.60 22.91
N GLU A 85 -14.11 16.11 21.71
CA GLU A 85 -14.79 15.35 20.66
C GLU A 85 -13.95 14.16 20.18
N VAL A 86 -12.64 14.36 19.99
CA VAL A 86 -11.70 13.27 19.67
C VAL A 86 -11.60 12.27 20.82
N GLU A 87 -11.53 12.74 22.07
CA GLU A 87 -11.45 11.90 23.26
C GLU A 87 -12.72 11.06 23.45
N ASP A 88 -13.89 11.62 23.16
CA ASP A 88 -15.17 10.91 23.22
C ASP A 88 -15.24 9.78 22.19
N MET A 89 -14.87 10.05 20.93
CA MET A 89 -14.81 9.00 19.91
C MET A 89 -13.83 7.90 20.29
N LYS A 90 -12.65 8.25 20.82
CA LYS A 90 -11.65 7.28 21.32
C LYS A 90 -12.18 6.45 22.47
N LYS A 91 -12.73 7.10 23.49
CA LYS A 91 -13.24 6.44 24.68
C LYS A 91 -14.44 5.57 24.37
N SER A 92 -15.26 5.91 23.37
CA SER A 92 -16.49 5.19 23.05
C SER A 92 -16.27 3.73 22.63
N GLY A 93 -15.05 3.34 22.26
CA GLY A 93 -14.77 1.99 21.77
C GLY A 93 -15.44 1.67 20.43
N LEU A 94 -15.90 2.68 19.69
CA LEU A 94 -16.62 2.49 18.43
C LEU A 94 -15.77 1.81 17.35
N PHE A 95 -14.46 2.02 17.34
CA PHE A 95 -13.53 1.39 16.42
C PHE A 95 -12.55 0.50 17.18
N THR A 96 -12.19 -0.65 16.58
CA THR A 96 -11.22 -1.58 17.17
C THR A 96 -9.81 -0.98 17.29
N LYS A 97 -9.46 -0.02 16.41
CA LYS A 97 -8.19 0.73 16.49
C LYS A 97 -8.39 2.21 16.15
N ILE A 98 -7.81 3.11 16.96
CA ILE A 98 -7.71 4.53 16.63
C ILE A 98 -6.27 4.88 16.28
N ALA A 99 -6.07 5.40 15.08
CA ALA A 99 -4.76 5.81 14.59
C ALA A 99 -4.29 7.12 15.25
N GLY A 100 -2.98 7.24 15.47
CA GLY A 100 -2.35 8.45 15.99
C GLY A 100 -2.43 9.62 15.02
N GLN A 101 -2.17 10.84 15.50
CA GLN A 101 -2.24 12.03 14.64
C GLN A 101 -1.28 11.98 13.44
N ASP A 102 -0.15 11.29 13.52
CA ASP A 102 0.84 11.20 12.42
C ASP A 102 0.81 9.85 11.69
N ALA A 103 -0.21 9.03 11.94
CA ALA A 103 -0.37 7.75 11.28
C ALA A 103 -0.74 7.95 9.80
N ALA A 104 -0.01 7.29 8.91
CA ALA A 104 -0.28 7.31 7.47
C ALA A 104 -1.36 6.29 7.06
N ASP A 105 -1.52 5.22 7.84
CA ASP A 105 -2.35 4.07 7.51
C ASP A 105 -3.52 3.94 8.49
N TYR A 106 -4.73 4.09 7.97
CA TYR A 106 -6.00 3.88 8.65
C TYR A 106 -7.09 3.65 7.61
N ASP A 107 -8.17 2.95 7.97
CA ASP A 107 -9.24 2.57 7.05
C ASP A 107 -10.21 3.74 6.79
N PHE A 108 -10.44 4.58 7.81
CA PHE A 108 -11.32 5.74 7.71
C PHE A 108 -10.72 6.98 8.37
N LEU A 109 -10.80 8.14 7.70
CA LEU A 109 -10.72 9.43 8.38
C LEU A 109 -12.14 9.80 8.84
N VAL A 110 -12.35 9.90 10.14
CA VAL A 110 -13.58 10.46 10.70
C VAL A 110 -13.31 11.92 11.04
N ALA A 111 -13.82 12.82 10.20
CA ALA A 111 -13.69 14.26 10.36
C ALA A 111 -14.97 14.81 11.00
N ILE A 112 -14.83 15.49 12.15
CA ILE A 112 -15.91 16.11 12.90
C ILE A 112 -15.72 17.63 12.84
N GLU A 113 -16.70 18.33 12.30
CA GLU A 113 -16.75 19.79 12.33
C GLU A 113 -17.94 20.22 13.17
N SER A 114 -17.67 20.97 14.24
CA SER A 114 -18.71 21.55 15.09
C SER A 114 -18.65 23.08 15.07
N MET A 115 -19.82 23.70 15.04
CA MET A 115 -19.96 25.15 14.95
C MET A 115 -21.09 25.64 15.82
N GLU A 116 -20.81 26.60 16.70
CA GLU A 116 -21.82 27.32 17.46
C GLU A 116 -22.23 28.62 16.77
N SER A 117 -23.52 28.93 16.76
CA SER A 117 -24.06 30.12 16.10
C SER A 117 -25.20 30.77 16.88
N LYS A 118 -25.54 32.02 16.51
CA LYS A 118 -26.63 32.82 17.11
C LYS A 118 -27.64 33.37 16.06
N PRO A 119 -28.14 32.61 15.07
CA PRO A 119 -28.97 33.19 14.01
C PRO A 119 -30.35 33.67 14.50
N SER A 120 -30.93 33.01 15.50
CA SER A 120 -32.19 33.38 16.19
C SER A 120 -32.22 32.92 17.65
N GLU A 121 -31.77 31.68 17.90
CA GLU A 121 -31.46 31.12 19.21
C GLU A 121 -30.01 30.61 19.20
N HIS A 122 -29.42 30.39 20.39
CA HIS A 122 -28.07 29.84 20.47
C HIS A 122 -28.10 28.35 20.15
N GLN A 123 -27.32 27.93 19.16
CA GLN A 123 -27.37 26.57 18.61
C GLN A 123 -25.96 26.02 18.36
N ILE A 124 -25.88 24.69 18.27
CA ILE A 124 -24.71 23.98 17.75
C ILE A 124 -25.09 23.11 16.56
N LYS A 125 -24.28 23.17 15.52
CA LYS A 125 -24.30 22.27 14.37
C LYS A 125 -23.06 21.39 14.42
N VAL A 126 -23.24 20.08 14.28
CA VAL A 126 -22.14 19.12 14.16
C VAL A 126 -22.31 18.38 12.83
N THR A 127 -21.22 18.28 12.08
CA THR A 127 -21.10 17.50 10.85
C THR A 127 -20.01 16.47 11.06
N MET A 128 -20.32 15.18 10.86
CA MET A 128 -19.35 14.09 10.89
C MET A 128 -19.26 13.46 9.51
N GLN A 129 -18.08 13.48 8.92
CA GLN A 129 -17.79 12.81 7.66
C GLN A 129 -16.91 11.60 7.89
N VAL A 130 -17.25 10.48 7.25
CA VAL A 130 -16.39 9.31 7.16
C VAL A 130 -15.78 9.34 5.77
N ILE A 131 -14.47 9.51 5.72
CA ILE A 131 -13.72 9.73 4.50
C ILE A 131 -12.83 8.51 4.29
N ASP A 132 -12.81 7.98 3.07
CA ASP A 132 -11.79 7.01 2.70
C ASP A 132 -10.47 7.78 2.50
N PRO A 133 -9.45 7.58 3.35
CA PRO A 133 -8.19 8.33 3.22
C PRO A 133 -7.41 8.01 1.94
N ARG A 134 -7.76 6.91 1.26
CA ARG A 134 -7.12 6.47 0.02
C ARG A 134 -7.65 7.26 -1.17
N THR A 135 -8.92 7.67 -1.15
CA THR A 135 -9.58 8.43 -2.25
C THR A 135 -9.89 9.88 -1.89
N ASN A 136 -9.89 10.22 -0.59
CA ASN A 136 -10.36 11.48 -0.04
C ASN A 136 -11.85 11.78 -0.34
N GLU A 137 -12.65 10.76 -0.65
CA GLU A 137 -14.10 10.88 -0.82
C GLU A 137 -14.83 10.63 0.51
N ALA A 138 -15.86 11.43 0.79
CA ALA A 138 -16.76 11.18 1.91
C ALA A 138 -17.66 9.99 1.58
N LEU A 139 -17.44 8.86 2.25
CA LEU A 139 -18.26 7.65 2.17
C LEU A 139 -19.66 7.90 2.74
N THR A 140 -19.75 8.70 3.80
CA THR A 140 -21.01 9.14 4.40
C THR A 140 -20.80 10.45 5.16
N THR A 141 -21.87 11.23 5.30
CA THR A 141 -21.89 12.50 6.04
C THR A 141 -23.13 12.54 6.91
N TYR A 142 -22.95 12.81 8.20
CA TYR A 142 -24.05 12.99 9.16
C TYR A 142 -24.03 14.41 9.67
N THR A 143 -25.19 15.06 9.68
CA THR A 143 -25.33 16.42 10.20
C THR A 143 -26.44 16.46 11.23
N LYS A 144 -26.18 17.08 12.39
CA LYS A 144 -27.17 17.25 13.46
C LYS A 144 -27.03 18.63 14.09
N GLU A 145 -28.18 19.23 14.40
CA GLU A 145 -28.28 20.54 15.05
C GLU A 145 -29.02 20.39 16.38
N SER A 146 -28.63 21.18 17.39
CA SER A 146 -29.28 21.22 18.71
C SER A 146 -29.28 22.64 19.27
N GLY A 147 -30.37 23.01 19.96
CA GLY A 147 -30.45 24.25 20.70
C GLY A 147 -29.65 24.18 22.00
N LEU A 148 -28.89 25.22 22.30
CA LEU A 148 -28.14 25.39 23.55
C LEU A 148 -28.88 26.25 24.58
N GLY A 149 -30.13 26.61 24.27
CA GLY A 149 -31.01 27.44 25.11
C GLY A 149 -30.78 28.94 24.91
N THR A 150 -31.48 29.76 25.69
CA THR A 150 -31.44 31.23 25.56
C THR A 150 -30.42 31.89 26.50
N SER A 151 -29.99 31.20 27.56
CA SER A 151 -29.09 31.73 28.58
C SER A 151 -27.65 31.31 28.37
N MET A 152 -26.79 32.29 28.10
CA MET A 152 -25.33 32.11 27.99
C MET A 152 -24.65 31.78 29.32
N MET A 153 -25.34 31.86 30.47
CA MET A 153 -24.77 31.49 31.78
C MET A 153 -24.61 29.98 31.97
N ASN A 154 -25.36 29.17 31.21
CA ASN A 154 -25.30 27.70 31.27
C ASN A 154 -24.68 27.11 29.99
N PHE A 155 -23.89 27.91 29.27
CA PHE A 155 -23.32 27.59 27.96
C PHE A 155 -22.57 26.26 27.98
N SER A 156 -21.63 26.10 28.91
CA SER A 156 -20.79 24.90 29.00
C SER A 156 -21.58 23.64 29.33
N SER A 157 -22.57 23.73 30.24
CA SER A 157 -23.39 22.58 30.61
C SER A 157 -24.32 22.15 29.48
N ASN A 158 -24.94 23.11 28.79
CA ASN A 158 -25.86 22.83 27.69
C ASN A 158 -25.10 22.31 26.46
N LEU A 159 -23.91 22.86 26.20
CA LEU A 159 -23.00 22.40 25.16
C LEU A 159 -22.53 20.96 25.43
N LYS A 160 -22.07 20.69 26.67
CA LYS A 160 -21.66 19.35 27.10
C LYS A 160 -22.77 18.33 26.86
N GLU A 161 -23.99 18.60 27.33
CA GLU A 161 -25.09 17.63 27.19
C GLU A 161 -25.51 17.45 25.73
N SER A 162 -25.55 18.54 24.96
CA SER A 162 -25.90 18.49 23.53
C SER A 162 -24.88 17.69 22.71
N LEU A 163 -23.58 17.97 22.87
CA LEU A 163 -22.52 17.25 22.14
C LEU A 163 -22.51 15.77 22.48
N LYS A 164 -22.67 15.41 23.76
CA LYS A 164 -22.76 14.02 24.21
C LYS A 164 -23.88 13.25 23.48
N HIS A 165 -25.07 13.84 23.37
CA HIS A 165 -26.19 13.20 22.68
C HIS A 165 -26.02 13.15 21.16
N ILE A 166 -25.52 14.23 20.54
CA ILE A 166 -25.28 14.28 19.10
C ILE A 166 -24.25 13.23 18.69
N LEU A 167 -23.11 13.17 19.39
CA LEU A 167 -22.06 12.21 19.09
C LEU A 167 -22.55 10.77 19.31
N ALA A 168 -23.36 10.50 20.34
CA ALA A 168 -23.96 9.18 20.53
C ALA A 168 -24.90 8.75 19.37
N ASP A 169 -25.74 9.65 18.87
CA ASP A 169 -26.60 9.39 17.68
C ASP A 169 -25.75 9.10 16.44
N MET A 170 -24.72 9.92 16.20
CA MET A 170 -23.81 9.78 15.07
C MET A 170 -23.03 8.46 15.10
N ARG A 171 -22.52 8.04 16.26
CA ARG A 171 -21.87 6.73 16.42
C ARG A 171 -22.81 5.58 16.12
N SER A 172 -24.05 5.67 16.59
CA SER A 172 -25.07 4.63 16.37
C SER A 172 -25.39 4.48 14.88
N LYS A 173 -25.53 5.60 14.16
CA LYS A 173 -25.71 5.60 12.70
C LYS A 173 -24.49 5.05 11.95
N LEU A 174 -23.30 5.44 12.39
CA LEU A 174 -22.06 4.97 11.80
C LEU A 174 -21.91 3.45 11.92
N LEU A 175 -22.21 2.91 13.10
CA LEU A 175 -22.22 1.47 13.34
C LEU A 175 -23.27 0.74 12.51
N ALA A 176 -24.47 1.32 12.36
CA ALA A 176 -25.52 0.75 11.52
C ALA A 176 -25.09 0.70 10.04
N ASP A 177 -24.55 1.79 9.50
CA ASP A 177 -24.03 1.83 8.12
C ASP A 177 -22.90 0.82 7.89
N TYR A 178 -22.05 0.61 8.89
CA TYR A 178 -21.03 -0.44 8.84
C TYR A 178 -21.63 -1.85 8.82
N ASN A 179 -22.56 -2.16 9.73
CA ASN A 179 -23.19 -3.46 9.83
C ASN A 179 -24.01 -3.82 8.59
N GLU A 180 -24.68 -2.83 7.98
CA GLU A 180 -25.43 -2.97 6.73
C GLU A 180 -24.54 -3.05 5.49
N GLY A 181 -23.22 -2.98 5.66
CA GLY A 181 -22.26 -3.11 4.57
C GLY A 181 -22.03 -1.85 3.75
N ARG A 182 -22.67 -0.72 4.09
CA ARG A 182 -22.46 0.58 3.45
C ARG A 182 -21.05 1.13 3.72
N LEU A 183 -20.42 0.73 4.83
CA LEU A 183 -19.05 1.08 5.20
C LEU A 183 -18.10 -0.13 5.22
N ARG A 184 -18.47 -1.25 4.59
CA ARG A 184 -17.53 -2.38 4.51
C ARG A 184 -16.32 -1.98 3.66
N ALA A 185 -15.13 -2.22 4.19
CA ALA A 185 -13.89 -2.29 3.43
C ALA A 185 -13.85 -3.51 2.47
N THR A 186 -15.01 -4.00 1.99
CA THR A 186 -15.12 -5.01 0.94
C THR A 186 -14.97 -4.34 -0.43
N ALA A 187 -13.77 -3.80 -0.64
CA ALA A 187 -13.11 -3.60 -1.91
C ALA A 187 -11.75 -2.97 -1.54
N VAL A 188 -10.71 -3.79 -1.36
CA VAL A 188 -9.37 -3.29 -1.71
C VAL A 188 -9.52 -2.87 -3.17
N SER A 189 -9.53 -1.57 -3.40
CA SER A 189 -10.26 -1.04 -4.54
C SER A 189 -9.62 -1.56 -5.84
N LYS A 190 -10.44 -1.90 -6.83
CA LYS A 190 -10.01 -2.03 -8.23
C LYS A 190 -9.46 -0.72 -8.82
N LYS A 191 -9.31 0.33 -7.99
CA LYS A 191 -8.63 1.58 -8.29
C LYS A 191 -7.22 1.58 -7.65
N PRO A 192 -6.24 2.24 -8.26
CA PRO A 192 -4.88 2.26 -7.73
C PRO A 192 -4.78 3.16 -6.48
N SER A 193 -3.95 2.76 -5.51
CA SER A 193 -3.58 3.65 -4.39
C SER A 193 -2.54 4.68 -4.85
N LYS A 194 -2.40 5.81 -4.15
CA LYS A 194 -1.38 6.82 -4.47
C LYS A 194 0.03 6.22 -4.59
N THR A 195 0.40 5.35 -3.66
CA THR A 195 1.69 4.63 -3.67
C THR A 195 1.81 3.71 -4.89
N THR A 196 0.73 3.02 -5.26
CA THR A 196 0.71 2.18 -6.46
C THR A 196 0.93 3.03 -7.71
N ILE A 197 0.25 4.18 -7.84
CA ILE A 197 0.44 5.11 -8.96
C ILE A 197 1.90 5.54 -9.05
N GLN A 198 2.52 5.93 -7.93
CA GLN A 198 3.92 6.34 -7.90
C GLN A 198 4.86 5.24 -8.41
N TYR A 199 4.65 3.98 -8.01
CA TYR A 199 5.47 2.87 -8.52
C TYR A 199 5.25 2.59 -10.00
N LEU A 200 4.02 2.68 -10.51
CA LEU A 200 3.72 2.53 -11.94
C LEU A 200 4.34 3.66 -12.78
N GLU A 201 4.36 4.89 -12.26
CA GLU A 201 5.03 6.02 -12.89
C GLU A 201 6.56 5.83 -12.90
N GLN A 202 7.14 5.39 -11.78
CA GLN A 202 8.57 5.05 -11.69
C GLN A 202 8.94 3.93 -12.66
N ALA A 203 8.11 2.88 -12.78
CA ALA A 203 8.32 1.80 -13.73
C ALA A 203 8.33 2.33 -15.17
N SER A 204 7.36 3.19 -15.50
CA SER A 204 7.24 3.80 -16.82
C SER A 204 8.42 4.71 -17.15
N ALA A 205 8.92 5.48 -16.17
CA ALA A 205 10.08 6.34 -16.33
C ALA A 205 11.36 5.51 -16.54
N ALA A 206 11.60 4.52 -15.68
CA ALA A 206 12.75 3.62 -15.78
C ALA A 206 12.78 2.86 -17.12
N GLN A 207 11.62 2.43 -17.63
CA GLN A 207 11.53 1.80 -18.94
C GLN A 207 11.94 2.76 -20.08
N LYS A 208 11.53 4.03 -20.02
CA LYS A 208 11.94 5.04 -21.01
C LYS A 208 13.43 5.35 -20.97
N GLU A 209 14.02 5.29 -19.79
CA GLU A 209 15.47 5.46 -19.59
C GLU A 209 16.28 4.21 -19.99
N GLY A 210 15.61 3.10 -20.32
CA GLY A 210 16.28 1.82 -20.60
C GLY A 210 16.75 1.07 -19.35
N ASN A 211 16.41 1.54 -18.16
CA ASN A 211 16.72 0.87 -16.89
C ASN A 211 15.65 -0.18 -16.56
N TYR A 212 15.70 -1.29 -17.29
CA TYR A 212 14.67 -2.34 -17.20
C TYR A 212 14.65 -3.08 -15.85
N VAL A 213 15.78 -3.14 -15.12
CA VAL A 213 15.83 -3.75 -13.78
C VAL A 213 15.08 -2.88 -12.77
N ALA A 214 15.27 -1.56 -12.83
CA ALA A 214 14.50 -0.63 -12.01
C ALA A 214 13.01 -0.65 -12.37
N ALA A 215 12.67 -0.77 -13.66
CA ALA A 215 11.29 -0.92 -14.09
C ALA A 215 10.62 -2.17 -13.50
N LEU A 216 11.30 -3.32 -13.57
CA LEU A 216 10.83 -4.58 -13.00
C LEU A 216 10.64 -4.49 -11.47
N SER A 217 11.60 -3.86 -10.78
CA SER A 217 11.53 -3.63 -9.33
C SER A 217 10.35 -2.74 -8.94
N ALA A 218 10.10 -1.67 -9.69
CA ALA A 218 8.98 -0.76 -9.42
C ALA A 218 7.63 -1.45 -9.70
N LEU A 219 7.52 -2.26 -10.75
CA LEU A 219 6.31 -3.04 -11.04
C LEU A 219 6.00 -4.05 -9.92
N ARG A 220 7.03 -4.74 -9.40
CA ARG A 220 6.89 -5.62 -8.23
C ARG A 220 6.39 -4.86 -7.01
N ALA A 221 6.93 -3.67 -6.76
CA ALA A 221 6.48 -2.81 -5.66
C ALA A 221 5.03 -2.37 -5.84
N ALA A 222 4.60 -2.03 -7.06
CA ALA A 222 3.22 -1.67 -7.38
C ALA A 222 2.24 -2.84 -7.16
N ILE A 223 2.61 -4.06 -7.52
CA ILE A 223 1.81 -5.26 -7.25
C ILE A 223 1.68 -5.48 -5.74
N ARG A 224 2.78 -5.36 -5.00
CA ARG A 224 2.79 -5.54 -3.53
C ARG A 224 1.99 -4.48 -2.80
N SER A 225 2.02 -3.23 -3.26
CA SER A 225 1.31 -2.13 -2.59
C SER A 225 -0.20 -2.19 -2.76
N ASN A 226 -0.69 -2.79 -3.85
CA ASN A 226 -2.12 -3.04 -4.05
C ASN A 226 -2.36 -4.33 -4.88
N PRO A 227 -2.34 -5.51 -4.25
CA PRO A 227 -2.44 -6.80 -4.94
C PRO A 227 -3.76 -7.06 -5.66
N GLN A 228 -4.83 -6.30 -5.38
CA GLN A 228 -6.13 -6.47 -6.04
C GLN A 228 -6.33 -5.51 -7.22
N TYR A 229 -5.38 -4.60 -7.48
CA TYR A 229 -5.49 -3.67 -8.60
C TYR A 229 -5.01 -4.29 -9.91
N PRO A 230 -5.90 -4.58 -10.88
CA PRO A 230 -5.53 -5.26 -12.12
C PRO A 230 -4.58 -4.45 -13.02
N GLY A 231 -4.57 -3.11 -12.89
CA GLY A 231 -3.69 -2.26 -13.69
C GLY A 231 -2.20 -2.51 -13.45
N SER A 232 -1.79 -2.85 -12.22
CA SER A 232 -0.40 -3.20 -11.91
C SER A 232 0.04 -4.47 -12.63
N TYR A 233 -0.80 -5.51 -12.60
CA TYR A 233 -0.54 -6.79 -13.26
C TYR A 233 -0.54 -6.65 -14.78
N ARG A 234 -1.44 -5.81 -15.32
CA ARG A 234 -1.49 -5.50 -16.75
C ARG A 234 -0.19 -4.88 -17.21
N GLN A 235 0.26 -3.80 -16.58
CA GLN A 235 1.50 -3.13 -16.95
C GLN A 235 2.72 -4.04 -16.77
N ALA A 236 2.74 -4.85 -15.70
CA ALA A 236 3.79 -5.84 -15.48
C ALA A 236 3.81 -6.91 -16.57
N SER A 237 2.64 -7.41 -16.98
CA SER A 237 2.51 -8.43 -18.02
C SER A 237 2.88 -7.89 -19.41
N GLU A 238 2.50 -6.65 -19.73
CA GLU A 238 2.94 -5.94 -20.95
C GLU A 238 4.47 -5.77 -20.97
N PHE A 239 5.06 -5.42 -19.82
CA PHE A 239 6.50 -5.30 -19.69
C PHE A 239 7.20 -6.66 -19.88
N LEU A 240 6.62 -7.75 -19.39
CA LEU A 240 7.13 -9.10 -19.63
C LEU A 240 7.03 -9.52 -21.10
N ILE A 241 5.95 -9.16 -21.81
CA ILE A 241 5.87 -9.34 -23.27
C ILE A 241 6.99 -8.57 -23.98
N PHE A 242 7.27 -7.33 -23.55
CA PHE A 242 8.38 -6.54 -24.08
C PHE A 242 9.74 -7.24 -23.85
N LEU A 243 9.92 -7.91 -22.71
CA LEU A 243 11.08 -8.76 -22.41
C LEU A 243 11.04 -10.15 -23.06
N CYS A 244 10.05 -10.44 -23.92
CA CYS A 244 9.83 -11.76 -24.53
C CYS A 244 9.57 -12.91 -23.52
N ASP A 245 9.17 -12.58 -22.29
CA ASP A 245 8.74 -13.55 -21.27
C ASP A 245 7.23 -13.81 -21.37
N SER A 246 6.80 -14.45 -22.46
CA SER A 246 5.38 -14.73 -22.68
C SER A 246 4.77 -15.62 -21.59
N ASP A 247 5.54 -16.58 -21.07
CA ASP A 247 5.08 -17.47 -20.00
C ASP A 247 4.91 -16.71 -18.68
N GLY A 248 5.84 -15.81 -18.35
CA GLY A 248 5.72 -14.90 -17.21
C GLY A 248 4.52 -13.97 -17.34
N ALA A 249 4.31 -13.37 -18.52
CA ALA A 249 3.19 -12.47 -18.77
C ALA A 249 1.84 -13.16 -18.55
N ILE A 250 1.68 -14.40 -19.03
CA ILE A 250 0.46 -15.19 -18.82
C ILE A 250 0.25 -15.45 -17.33
N ARG A 251 1.27 -15.94 -16.61
CA ARG A 251 1.16 -16.23 -15.17
C ARG A 251 0.79 -14.99 -14.34
N VAL A 252 1.42 -13.86 -14.61
CA VAL A 252 1.14 -12.60 -13.88
C VAL A 252 -0.28 -12.12 -14.16
N ALA A 253 -0.74 -12.18 -15.40
CA ALA A 253 -2.11 -11.82 -15.73
C ALA A 253 -3.14 -12.77 -15.09
N GLU A 254 -2.90 -14.08 -15.15
CA GLU A 254 -3.76 -15.11 -14.55
C GLU A 254 -3.88 -14.95 -13.03
N GLU A 255 -2.81 -14.56 -12.34
CA GLU A 255 -2.84 -14.28 -10.90
C GLU A 255 -3.90 -13.21 -10.56
N SER A 256 -3.92 -12.12 -11.33
CA SER A 256 -4.90 -11.05 -11.13
C SER A 256 -6.32 -11.44 -11.54
N LEU A 257 -6.47 -12.29 -12.56
CA LEU A 257 -7.76 -12.77 -13.04
C LEU A 257 -8.48 -13.68 -12.04
N LYS A 258 -7.79 -14.26 -11.04
CA LYS A 258 -8.43 -15.00 -9.95
C LYS A 258 -9.50 -14.15 -9.24
N ASP A 259 -9.20 -12.86 -9.05
CA ASP A 259 -10.10 -11.89 -8.41
C ASP A 259 -10.78 -10.95 -9.42
N ASN A 260 -10.34 -10.95 -10.68
CA ASN A 260 -10.78 -10.04 -11.74
C ASN A 260 -11.13 -10.79 -13.04
N ALA A 261 -11.89 -11.88 -12.95
CA ALA A 261 -12.14 -12.83 -14.05
C ALA A 261 -12.63 -12.18 -15.37
N ASP A 262 -13.29 -11.02 -15.30
CA ASP A 262 -13.84 -10.31 -16.46
C ASP A 262 -12.96 -9.17 -16.99
N ASP A 263 -11.77 -8.93 -16.43
CA ASP A 263 -10.89 -7.87 -16.92
C ASP A 263 -10.42 -8.16 -18.35
N ARG A 264 -10.96 -7.39 -19.30
CA ARG A 264 -10.72 -7.58 -20.73
C ARG A 264 -9.28 -7.26 -21.11
N ASP A 265 -8.70 -6.24 -20.50
CA ASP A 265 -7.36 -5.80 -20.89
C ASP A 265 -6.30 -6.82 -20.45
N LEU A 266 -6.48 -7.48 -19.29
CA LEU A 266 -5.66 -8.63 -18.90
C LEU A 266 -5.80 -9.81 -19.87
N LYS A 267 -7.01 -10.10 -20.35
CA LYS A 267 -7.26 -11.11 -21.38
C LYS A 267 -6.58 -10.75 -22.72
N ASP A 268 -6.58 -9.47 -23.10
CA ASP A 268 -5.87 -8.99 -24.29
C ASP A 268 -4.34 -9.20 -24.17
N VAL A 269 -3.79 -8.99 -22.97
CA VAL A 269 -2.36 -9.25 -22.69
C VAL A 269 -2.05 -10.74 -22.79
N ILE A 270 -2.89 -11.62 -22.24
CA ILE A 270 -2.74 -13.09 -22.39
C ILE A 270 -2.77 -13.49 -23.86
N GLY A 271 -3.74 -12.96 -24.63
CA GLY A 271 -3.81 -13.19 -26.07
C GLY A 271 -2.56 -12.74 -26.82
N SER A 272 -2.01 -11.58 -26.45
CA SER A 272 -0.76 -11.05 -27.02
C SER A 272 0.45 -11.92 -26.68
N ALA A 273 0.49 -12.47 -25.46
CA ALA A 273 1.53 -13.41 -25.05
C ALA A 273 1.44 -14.74 -25.83
N TYR A 274 0.24 -15.29 -26.04
CA TYR A 274 0.08 -16.48 -26.90
C TYR A 274 0.47 -16.20 -28.35
N ASN A 275 0.18 -15.01 -28.87
CA ASN A 275 0.60 -14.60 -30.21
C ASN A 275 2.13 -14.56 -30.31
N GLN A 276 2.82 -13.99 -29.31
CA GLN A 276 4.28 -13.99 -29.23
C GLN A 276 4.88 -15.41 -29.12
N LYS A 277 4.16 -16.36 -28.51
CA LYS A 277 4.56 -17.78 -28.48
C LYS A 277 4.36 -18.50 -29.82
N GLY A 278 3.62 -17.91 -30.76
CA GLY A 278 3.22 -18.55 -32.02
C GLY A 278 2.01 -19.48 -31.88
N ASP A 279 1.30 -19.46 -30.75
CA ASP A 279 0.05 -20.22 -30.58
C ASP A 279 -1.12 -19.41 -31.12
N ALA A 280 -1.31 -19.47 -32.44
CA ALA A 280 -2.34 -18.71 -33.14
C ALA A 280 -3.77 -19.08 -32.72
N ASN A 281 -4.00 -20.32 -32.28
CA ASN A 281 -5.33 -20.77 -31.86
C ASN A 281 -5.71 -20.14 -30.53
N LYS A 282 -4.82 -20.21 -29.53
CA LYS A 282 -5.03 -19.54 -28.25
C LYS A 282 -5.06 -18.02 -28.41
N ALA A 283 -4.18 -17.44 -29.22
CA ALA A 283 -4.21 -16.01 -29.49
C ALA A 283 -5.55 -15.55 -30.07
N ARG A 284 -6.12 -16.33 -31.01
CA ARG A 284 -7.44 -16.04 -31.60
C ARG A 284 -8.59 -16.20 -30.60
N GLU A 285 -8.50 -17.12 -29.64
CA GLU A 285 -9.50 -17.27 -28.57
C GLU A 285 -9.67 -15.98 -27.76
N TYR A 286 -8.55 -15.30 -27.45
CA TYR A 286 -8.57 -14.05 -26.69
C TYR A 286 -8.77 -12.81 -27.56
N LEU A 287 -8.10 -12.73 -28.71
CA LEU A 287 -8.00 -11.52 -29.55
C LEU A 287 -8.89 -11.51 -30.80
N GLY A 288 -9.48 -12.65 -31.14
CA GLY A 288 -10.25 -12.81 -32.38
C GLY A 288 -11.41 -11.82 -32.48
N GLY A 289 -11.54 -11.18 -33.64
CA GLY A 289 -12.63 -10.24 -33.93
C GLY A 289 -12.53 -8.89 -33.21
N ILE A 290 -11.48 -8.63 -32.43
CA ILE A 290 -11.31 -7.32 -31.76
C ILE A 290 -10.74 -6.31 -32.75
N GLY A 291 -11.49 -5.23 -32.96
CA GLY A 291 -11.04 -4.08 -33.73
C GLY A 291 -9.89 -3.33 -33.06
N PHE A 292 -8.89 -2.92 -33.84
CA PHE A 292 -7.73 -2.14 -33.40
C PHE A 292 -7.43 -0.99 -34.35
N THR A 293 -7.34 0.23 -33.84
CA THR A 293 -7.10 1.43 -34.67
C THR A 293 -5.65 1.91 -34.64
N GLY A 294 -4.85 1.47 -33.67
CA GLY A 294 -3.51 1.99 -33.43
C GLY A 294 -3.45 3.36 -32.72
N MET A 295 -4.56 3.84 -32.16
CA MET A 295 -4.59 5.07 -31.36
C MET A 295 -4.32 4.77 -29.89
N VAL A 296 -3.46 5.58 -29.26
CA VAL A 296 -3.34 5.66 -27.80
C VAL A 296 -4.08 6.90 -27.36
N LEU A 297 -5.09 6.73 -26.51
CA LEU A 297 -5.96 7.81 -26.08
C LEU A 297 -5.59 8.28 -24.67
N GLU A 298 -5.85 9.55 -24.40
CA GLU A 298 -5.74 10.18 -23.09
C GLU A 298 -6.92 11.12 -22.86
N VAL A 299 -7.12 11.55 -21.62
CA VAL A 299 -8.08 12.61 -21.31
C VAL A 299 -7.32 13.92 -21.17
N LYS A 300 -7.68 14.91 -21.99
CA LYS A 300 -7.13 16.27 -21.95
C LYS A 300 -8.29 17.26 -22.00
N ASP A 301 -8.33 18.18 -21.04
CA ASP A 301 -9.42 19.17 -20.90
C ASP A 301 -10.82 18.55 -20.91
N SER A 302 -10.99 17.43 -20.20
CA SER A 302 -12.23 16.64 -20.12
C SER A 302 -12.73 16.09 -21.48
N LYS A 303 -11.85 16.03 -22.48
CA LYS A 303 -12.11 15.45 -23.80
C LYS A 303 -11.17 14.29 -24.10
N VAL A 304 -11.58 13.42 -25.01
CA VAL A 304 -10.76 12.31 -25.48
C VAL A 304 -9.76 12.83 -26.51
N SER A 305 -8.47 12.78 -26.19
CA SER A 305 -7.37 13.24 -27.03
C SER A 305 -6.53 12.05 -27.49
N VAL A 306 -6.00 12.11 -28.71
CA VAL A 306 -5.01 11.16 -29.20
C VAL A 306 -3.64 11.53 -28.62
N ARG A 307 -3.11 10.69 -27.73
CA ARG A 307 -1.77 10.86 -27.18
C ARG A 307 -0.69 10.54 -28.20
N SER A 308 -0.86 9.43 -28.92
CA SER A 308 0.07 8.96 -29.94
C SER A 308 -0.62 8.02 -30.92
N VAL A 309 -0.05 7.90 -32.12
CA VAL A 309 -0.54 6.99 -33.17
C VAL A 309 0.57 6.00 -33.52
N LEU A 310 0.23 4.72 -33.55
CA LEU A 310 1.15 3.65 -33.89
C LEU A 310 1.42 3.61 -35.40
N ALA A 311 2.69 3.42 -35.75
CA ALA A 311 3.14 3.44 -37.13
C ALA A 311 2.60 2.23 -37.92
N GLY A 312 2.15 2.46 -39.16
CA GLY A 312 1.60 1.45 -40.07
C GLY A 312 0.14 1.08 -39.82
N GLU A 313 -0.47 1.59 -38.74
CA GLU A 313 -1.83 1.26 -38.32
C GLU A 313 -2.89 2.13 -39.00
N GLY A 314 -4.16 1.73 -38.84
CA GLY A 314 -5.31 2.37 -39.48
C GLY A 314 -5.43 3.87 -39.19
N ALA A 315 -5.19 4.30 -37.95
CA ALA A 315 -5.26 5.71 -37.58
C ALA A 315 -4.17 6.56 -38.25
N GLN A 316 -2.94 6.05 -38.38
CA GLN A 316 -1.88 6.78 -39.08
C GLN A 316 -2.21 6.92 -40.57
N LYS A 317 -2.69 5.84 -41.19
CA LYS A 317 -3.11 5.83 -42.61
C LYS A 317 -4.26 6.79 -42.89
N ALA A 318 -5.13 7.01 -41.92
CA ALA A 318 -6.22 7.98 -42.00
C ALA A 318 -5.78 9.43 -41.73
N GLY A 319 -4.52 9.66 -41.37
CA GLY A 319 -3.98 10.99 -41.06
C GLY A 319 -4.42 11.53 -39.69
N ILE A 320 -4.72 10.64 -38.74
CA ILE A 320 -4.89 11.02 -37.33
C ILE A 320 -3.51 11.34 -36.74
N GLU A 321 -3.44 12.39 -35.93
CA GLU A 321 -2.21 12.91 -35.34
C GLU A 321 -2.31 13.05 -33.81
N PRO A 322 -1.17 13.09 -33.10
CA PRO A 322 -1.17 13.46 -31.69
C PRO A 322 -1.85 14.82 -31.43
N ASN A 323 -2.63 14.92 -30.36
CA ASN A 323 -3.51 16.02 -29.95
C ASN A 323 -4.83 16.17 -30.74
N ASP A 324 -5.14 15.28 -31.69
CA ASP A 324 -6.49 15.25 -32.27
C ASP A 324 -7.51 14.89 -31.18
N MET A 325 -8.55 15.71 -31.04
CA MET A 325 -9.64 15.48 -30.10
C MET A 325 -10.74 14.66 -30.79
N ILE A 326 -11.07 13.49 -30.26
CA ILE A 326 -12.13 12.64 -30.82
C ILE A 326 -13.47 13.12 -30.27
N LEU A 327 -14.33 13.62 -31.16
CA LEU A 327 -15.65 14.14 -30.82
C LEU A 327 -16.73 13.08 -31.03
N GLU A 328 -16.68 12.35 -32.13
CA GLU A 328 -17.66 11.31 -32.49
C GLU A 328 -16.99 10.09 -33.11
N VAL A 329 -17.54 8.91 -32.84
CA VAL A 329 -17.19 7.63 -33.48
C VAL A 329 -18.44 7.08 -34.16
N ALA A 330 -18.40 6.89 -35.49
CA ALA A 330 -19.56 6.44 -36.26
C ALA A 330 -20.83 7.31 -36.03
N GLY A 331 -20.65 8.63 -35.92
CA GLY A 331 -21.74 9.58 -35.62
C GLY A 331 -22.26 9.56 -34.18
N THR A 332 -21.66 8.75 -33.30
CA THR A 332 -21.99 8.73 -31.86
C THR A 332 -21.02 9.64 -31.10
N PRO A 333 -21.49 10.69 -30.39
CA PRO A 333 -20.64 11.53 -29.56
C PRO A 333 -19.95 10.72 -28.45
N VAL A 334 -18.67 10.99 -28.25
CA VAL A 334 -17.85 10.32 -27.22
C VAL A 334 -17.25 11.34 -26.25
N ASN A 335 -17.30 11.02 -24.96
CA ASN A 335 -16.75 11.86 -23.89
C ASN A 335 -15.79 11.11 -22.95
N SER A 336 -15.60 9.81 -23.18
CA SER A 336 -14.71 8.99 -22.36
C SER A 336 -13.91 8.01 -23.23
N ILE A 337 -12.70 7.69 -22.76
CA ILE A 337 -11.84 6.70 -23.41
C ILE A 337 -12.55 5.35 -23.47
N HIS A 338 -13.18 4.92 -22.37
CA HIS A 338 -13.86 3.63 -22.30
C HIS A 338 -14.96 3.50 -23.37
N GLN A 339 -15.82 4.52 -23.52
CA GLN A 339 -16.86 4.53 -24.55
C GLN A 339 -16.24 4.51 -25.96
N THR A 340 -15.24 5.35 -26.20
CA THR A 340 -14.54 5.45 -27.49
C THR A 340 -13.92 4.10 -27.89
N VAL A 341 -13.19 3.47 -26.97
CA VAL A 341 -12.54 2.18 -27.18
C VAL A 341 -13.56 1.07 -27.37
N SER A 342 -14.64 1.05 -26.58
CA SER A 342 -15.72 0.06 -26.72
C SER A 342 -16.36 0.10 -28.12
N LEU A 343 -16.69 1.30 -28.62
CA LEU A 343 -17.23 1.49 -29.96
C LEU A 343 -16.26 1.00 -31.04
N LEU A 344 -14.99 1.42 -30.96
CA LEU A 344 -13.97 1.02 -31.93
C LEU A 344 -13.69 -0.49 -31.94
N ARG A 345 -13.67 -1.13 -30.76
CA ARG A 345 -13.44 -2.58 -30.63
C ARG A 345 -14.62 -3.41 -31.10
N SER A 346 -15.83 -2.85 -31.09
CA SER A 346 -17.05 -3.55 -31.54
C SER A 346 -17.14 -3.67 -33.06
N ILE A 347 -16.33 -2.92 -33.80
CA ILE A 347 -16.30 -2.93 -35.25
C ILE A 347 -15.40 -4.06 -35.74
N GLU A 348 -15.92 -4.89 -36.63
CA GLU A 348 -15.19 -6.02 -37.22
C GLU A 348 -13.91 -5.54 -37.93
N PRO A 349 -12.76 -6.22 -37.71
CA PRO A 349 -11.53 -5.96 -38.44
C PRO A 349 -11.73 -5.98 -39.97
N GLY A 350 -11.09 -5.04 -40.66
CA GLY A 350 -11.21 -4.82 -42.10
C GLY A 350 -12.26 -3.78 -42.50
N LYS A 351 -13.20 -3.41 -41.62
CA LYS A 351 -14.18 -2.33 -41.89
C LYS A 351 -13.57 -0.95 -41.66
N THR A 352 -14.22 0.07 -42.20
CA THR A 352 -13.86 1.49 -41.98
C THR A 352 -14.87 2.19 -41.09
N VAL A 353 -14.41 3.12 -40.25
CA VAL A 353 -15.26 3.94 -39.37
C VAL A 353 -14.98 5.43 -39.58
N PRO A 354 -16.01 6.29 -39.73
CA PRO A 354 -15.81 7.73 -39.71
C PRO A 354 -15.61 8.22 -38.27
N LEU A 355 -14.54 8.98 -38.04
CA LEU A 355 -14.26 9.68 -36.80
C LEU A 355 -14.36 11.18 -37.04
N LYS A 356 -15.16 11.87 -36.23
CA LYS A 356 -15.16 13.32 -36.20
C LYS A 356 -14.14 13.78 -35.18
N ILE A 357 -13.12 14.49 -35.66
CA ILE A 357 -12.02 14.97 -34.83
C ILE A 357 -11.95 16.49 -34.86
N GLN A 358 -11.38 17.07 -33.80
CA GLN A 358 -11.00 18.47 -33.76
C GLN A 358 -9.48 18.60 -33.68
N ARG A 359 -8.90 19.36 -34.61
CA ARG A 359 -7.47 19.70 -34.67
C ARG A 359 -7.33 21.21 -34.59
N GLY A 360 -6.83 21.70 -33.47
CA GLY A 360 -6.85 23.14 -33.17
C GLY A 360 -8.29 23.68 -33.13
N GLN A 361 -8.62 24.61 -34.03
CA GLN A 361 -9.98 25.18 -34.13
C GLN A 361 -10.84 24.51 -35.21
N GLU A 362 -10.26 23.64 -36.04
CA GLU A 362 -10.96 23.00 -37.14
C GLU A 362 -11.57 21.67 -36.71
N THR A 363 -12.78 21.40 -37.19
CA THR A 363 -13.43 20.09 -37.06
C THR A 363 -13.42 19.41 -38.42
N MET A 364 -12.99 18.15 -38.46
CA MET A 364 -12.91 17.36 -39.69
C MET A 364 -13.31 15.92 -39.46
N GLU A 365 -13.73 15.25 -40.52
CA GLU A 365 -14.04 13.83 -40.51
C GLU A 365 -12.87 13.03 -41.12
N LYS A 366 -12.47 11.96 -40.45
CA LYS A 366 -11.42 11.04 -40.88
C LYS A 366 -11.95 9.62 -40.88
N THR A 367 -11.85 8.94 -42.00
CA THR A 367 -12.24 7.54 -42.13
C THR A 367 -11.07 6.63 -41.76
N VAL A 368 -11.20 5.91 -40.64
CA VAL A 368 -10.17 5.01 -40.12
C VAL A 368 -10.49 3.57 -40.48
N THR A 369 -9.53 2.83 -41.03
CA THR A 369 -9.66 1.38 -41.22
C THR A 369 -9.39 0.67 -39.89
N ILE A 370 -10.30 -0.19 -39.45
CA ILE A 370 -10.15 -1.00 -38.25
C ILE A 370 -9.25 -2.20 -38.56
N GLY A 371 -8.08 -2.26 -37.96
CA GLY A 371 -7.20 -3.43 -37.97
C GLY A 371 -7.65 -4.51 -36.99
N SER A 372 -6.92 -5.62 -36.95
CA SER A 372 -7.15 -6.70 -36.00
C SER A 372 -6.16 -6.59 -34.84
N LEU A 373 -6.65 -6.67 -33.60
CA LEU A 373 -5.74 -6.71 -32.44
C LEU A 373 -4.84 -7.97 -32.47
N LEU A 374 -5.29 -9.06 -33.10
CA LEU A 374 -4.51 -10.28 -33.31
C LEU A 374 -3.26 -10.02 -34.18
N ASP A 375 -3.33 -9.09 -35.12
CA ASP A 375 -2.24 -8.81 -36.06
C ASP A 375 -1.25 -7.76 -35.52
N ARG A 376 -1.55 -7.19 -34.35
CA ARG A 376 -0.71 -6.17 -33.70
C ARG A 376 0.65 -6.76 -33.34
N LYS A 377 1.71 -6.12 -33.83
CA LYS A 377 3.08 -6.43 -33.42
C LYS A 377 3.42 -5.71 -32.11
N SER A 378 3.77 -6.47 -31.08
CA SER A 378 4.28 -5.93 -29.82
C SER A 378 5.72 -5.45 -29.97
N ALA A 379 6.05 -4.31 -29.36
CA ALA A 379 7.43 -3.89 -29.20
C ALA A 379 8.19 -4.90 -28.32
N THR A 380 9.47 -5.11 -28.62
CA THR A 380 10.31 -6.09 -27.90
C THR A 380 11.71 -5.53 -27.63
N TYR A 381 12.37 -6.07 -26.61
CA TYR A 381 13.78 -5.82 -26.32
C TYR A 381 14.64 -6.98 -26.85
N PRO A 382 15.38 -6.79 -27.97
CA PRO A 382 16.05 -7.90 -28.66
C PRO A 382 17.00 -8.72 -27.79
N ASN A 383 17.74 -8.09 -26.88
CA ASN A 383 18.65 -8.80 -25.98
C ASN A 383 17.90 -9.71 -25.00
N ALA A 384 16.77 -9.25 -24.44
CA ALA A 384 15.93 -10.10 -23.59
C ALA A 384 15.27 -11.24 -24.38
N CYS A 385 14.87 -11.00 -25.63
CA CYS A 385 14.36 -12.06 -26.50
C CYS A 385 15.42 -13.13 -26.80
N ASN A 386 16.67 -12.71 -27.02
CA ASN A 386 17.79 -13.65 -27.16
C ASN A 386 18.04 -14.44 -25.87
N ALA A 387 18.03 -13.79 -24.71
CA ALA A 387 18.18 -14.44 -23.41
C ALA A 387 17.04 -15.44 -23.13
N GLN A 388 15.80 -15.10 -23.47
CA GLN A 388 14.65 -15.99 -23.35
C GLN A 388 14.77 -17.21 -24.28
N ARG A 389 15.26 -17.02 -25.51
CA ARG A 389 15.57 -18.13 -26.42
C ARG A 389 16.62 -19.06 -25.81
N LEU A 390 17.72 -18.53 -25.30
CA LEU A 390 18.76 -19.32 -24.62
C LEU A 390 18.19 -20.08 -23.41
N ASN A 391 17.33 -19.45 -22.61
CA ASN A 391 16.64 -20.13 -21.50
C ASN A 391 15.77 -21.30 -22.00
N ARG A 392 15.00 -21.13 -23.09
CA ARG A 392 14.19 -22.22 -23.68
C ARG A 392 15.06 -23.36 -24.22
N GLU A 393 16.19 -23.04 -24.87
CA GLU A 393 17.17 -24.03 -25.32
C GLU A 393 17.76 -24.81 -24.13
N GLY A 394 18.11 -24.12 -23.05
CA GLY A 394 18.56 -24.76 -21.81
C GLY A 394 17.52 -25.72 -21.24
N ILE A 395 16.24 -25.32 -21.20
CA ILE A 395 15.14 -26.19 -20.74
C ILE A 395 15.01 -27.44 -21.62
N ALA A 396 15.13 -27.29 -22.95
CA ALA A 396 15.10 -28.43 -23.88
C ALA A 396 16.27 -29.39 -23.62
N LEU A 397 17.49 -28.88 -23.44
CA LEU A 397 18.68 -29.67 -23.13
C LEU A 397 18.55 -30.40 -21.79
N VAL A 398 17.90 -29.81 -20.77
CA VAL A 398 17.59 -30.51 -19.51
C VAL A 398 16.69 -31.73 -19.76
N ARG A 399 15.69 -31.64 -20.63
CA ARG A 399 14.81 -32.77 -20.99
C ARG A 399 15.57 -33.88 -21.70
N GLU A 400 16.60 -33.52 -22.45
CA GLU A 400 17.55 -34.44 -23.09
C GLU A 400 18.65 -34.93 -22.13
N GLN A 401 18.57 -34.57 -20.83
CA GLN A 401 19.55 -34.90 -19.78
C GLN A 401 20.95 -34.30 -20.01
N GLN A 402 21.08 -33.34 -20.93
CA GLN A 402 22.33 -32.63 -21.24
C GLN A 402 22.56 -31.46 -20.27
N ARG A 403 22.80 -31.75 -18.99
CA ARG A 403 22.87 -30.73 -17.92
C ARG A 403 24.01 -29.71 -18.07
N GLY A 404 25.17 -30.12 -18.57
CA GLY A 404 26.32 -29.22 -18.80
C GLY A 404 26.02 -28.16 -19.88
N PRO A 405 25.64 -28.57 -21.10
CA PRO A 405 25.19 -27.65 -22.13
C PRO A 405 24.00 -26.78 -21.71
N ALA A 406 23.04 -27.35 -20.96
CA ALA A 406 21.91 -26.59 -20.43
C ALA A 406 22.36 -25.47 -19.47
N LEU A 407 23.26 -25.77 -18.53
CA LEU A 407 23.81 -24.79 -17.61
C LEU A 407 24.50 -23.64 -18.36
N ALA A 408 25.31 -23.95 -19.38
CA ALA A 408 25.97 -22.93 -20.19
C ALA A 408 24.97 -21.97 -20.86
N LYS A 409 23.83 -22.49 -21.35
CA LYS A 409 22.76 -21.67 -21.93
C LYS A 409 22.08 -20.78 -20.90
N PHE A 410 21.81 -21.29 -19.71
CA PHE A 410 21.22 -20.49 -18.63
C PHE A 410 22.17 -19.38 -18.14
N GLU A 411 23.45 -19.70 -17.94
CA GLU A 411 24.47 -18.73 -17.55
C GLU A 411 24.70 -17.67 -18.63
N GLU A 412 24.69 -18.05 -19.92
CA GLU A 412 24.76 -17.10 -21.04
C GLU A 412 23.56 -16.15 -21.05
N ALA A 413 22.34 -16.68 -20.87
CA ALA A 413 21.13 -15.87 -20.76
C ALA A 413 21.23 -14.86 -19.59
N ALA A 414 21.59 -15.34 -18.40
CA ALA A 414 21.75 -14.52 -17.20
C ALA A 414 22.82 -13.43 -17.37
N ARG A 415 23.97 -13.77 -17.97
CA ARG A 415 25.04 -12.78 -18.24
C ARG A 415 24.64 -11.73 -19.27
N SER A 416 23.90 -12.12 -20.30
CA SER A 416 23.50 -11.21 -21.38
C SER A 416 22.46 -10.16 -20.94
N THR A 417 21.61 -10.52 -19.97
CA THR A 417 20.58 -9.64 -19.41
C THR A 417 20.46 -9.85 -17.89
N PRO A 418 21.43 -9.35 -17.10
CA PRO A 418 21.46 -9.60 -15.65
C PRO A 418 20.20 -9.11 -14.95
N ASN A 419 19.63 -9.95 -14.07
CA ASN A 419 18.44 -9.63 -13.26
C ASN A 419 17.18 -9.25 -14.09
N LEU A 420 17.07 -9.71 -15.33
CA LEU A 420 15.85 -9.51 -16.14
C LEU A 420 15.09 -10.81 -16.44
N ILE A 421 15.79 -11.94 -16.48
CA ILE A 421 15.20 -13.25 -16.82
C ILE A 421 15.31 -14.19 -15.60
N PRO A 422 14.46 -14.03 -14.58
CA PRO A 422 14.61 -14.74 -13.31
C PRO A 422 14.62 -16.27 -13.46
N LYS A 423 13.90 -16.81 -14.45
CA LYS A 423 13.86 -18.26 -14.69
C LYS A 423 15.19 -18.81 -15.24
N ALA A 424 16.01 -18.02 -15.95
CA ALA A 424 17.32 -18.48 -16.40
C ALA A 424 18.26 -18.71 -15.21
N ASP A 425 18.35 -17.72 -14.32
CA ASP A 425 19.10 -17.85 -13.07
C ASP A 425 18.57 -18.98 -12.19
N TYR A 426 17.24 -19.09 -12.01
CA TYR A 426 16.64 -20.16 -11.22
C TYR A 426 16.97 -21.55 -11.79
N ASN A 427 16.92 -21.72 -13.12
CA ASN A 427 17.25 -23.00 -13.76
C ASN A 427 18.74 -23.33 -13.67
N ALA A 428 19.64 -22.34 -13.81
CA ALA A 428 21.07 -22.53 -13.56
C ALA A 428 21.31 -22.99 -12.12
N ALA A 429 20.66 -22.32 -11.15
CA ALA A 429 20.77 -22.65 -9.74
C ALA A 429 20.35 -24.09 -9.43
N LEU A 430 19.27 -24.59 -10.03
CA LEU A 430 18.83 -25.97 -9.87
C LEU A 430 19.88 -26.99 -10.32
N ILE A 431 20.55 -26.76 -11.47
CA ILE A 431 21.61 -27.65 -11.96
C ILE A 431 22.85 -27.59 -11.07
N LEU A 432 23.22 -26.39 -10.63
CA LEU A 432 24.36 -26.17 -9.73
C LEU A 432 24.13 -26.80 -8.35
N GLU A 433 22.90 -26.70 -7.83
CA GLU A 433 22.47 -27.36 -6.59
C GLU A 433 22.64 -28.88 -6.71
N GLN A 434 22.14 -29.48 -7.80
CA GLN A 434 22.25 -30.93 -8.05
C GLN A 434 23.68 -31.42 -8.23
N SER A 435 24.59 -30.55 -8.69
CA SER A 435 26.02 -30.86 -8.86
C SER A 435 26.86 -30.56 -7.62
N GLY A 436 26.23 -30.16 -6.51
CA GLY A 436 26.93 -29.85 -5.25
C GLY A 436 27.65 -28.50 -5.23
N ARG A 437 27.52 -27.68 -6.29
CA ARG A 437 28.11 -26.33 -6.39
C ARG A 437 27.25 -25.29 -5.67
N GLN A 438 27.10 -25.45 -4.35
CA GLN A 438 26.14 -24.70 -3.54
C GLN A 438 26.35 -23.18 -3.56
N LYS A 439 27.60 -22.70 -3.53
CA LYS A 439 27.90 -21.26 -3.57
C LYS A 439 27.47 -20.60 -4.89
N ASP A 440 27.70 -21.30 -6.00
CA ASP A 440 27.30 -20.81 -7.33
C ASP A 440 25.77 -20.86 -7.47
N ALA A 441 25.14 -21.93 -6.99
CA ALA A 441 23.68 -22.04 -6.94
C ALA A 441 23.05 -20.90 -6.13
N LEU A 442 23.64 -20.55 -4.98
CA LEU A 442 23.17 -19.46 -4.13
C LEU A 442 23.20 -18.12 -4.87
N ALA A 443 24.28 -17.82 -5.60
CA ALA A 443 24.41 -16.59 -6.37
C ALA A 443 23.29 -16.46 -7.42
N HIS A 444 23.00 -17.54 -8.15
CA HIS A 444 21.92 -17.55 -9.13
C HIS A 444 20.53 -17.49 -8.48
N TYR A 445 20.26 -18.21 -7.39
CA TYR A 445 18.98 -18.07 -6.68
C TYR A 445 18.74 -16.64 -6.16
N LEU A 446 19.79 -15.96 -5.67
CA LEU A 446 19.69 -14.55 -5.25
C LEU A 446 19.36 -13.62 -6.42
N ALA A 447 19.98 -13.83 -7.59
CA ALA A 447 19.67 -13.06 -8.79
C ALA A 447 18.22 -13.27 -9.23
N ALA A 448 17.76 -14.53 -9.30
CA ALA A 448 16.38 -14.87 -9.64
C ALA A 448 15.37 -14.22 -8.66
N MET A 449 15.62 -14.34 -7.36
CA MET A 449 14.76 -13.79 -6.31
C MET A 449 14.54 -12.28 -6.42
N LYS A 450 15.56 -11.52 -6.85
CA LYS A 450 15.47 -10.06 -7.03
C LYS A 450 14.60 -9.65 -8.22
N SER A 451 14.35 -10.55 -9.16
CA SER A 451 13.69 -10.25 -10.43
C SER A 451 12.29 -10.86 -10.58
N PHE A 452 11.86 -11.78 -9.69
CA PHE A 452 10.48 -12.26 -9.71
C PHE A 452 9.48 -11.15 -9.38
N LEU A 453 8.39 -11.07 -10.16
CA LEU A 453 7.30 -10.11 -9.96
C LEU A 453 6.25 -10.58 -8.96
N LEU A 454 5.95 -11.88 -8.95
CA LEU A 454 4.95 -12.47 -8.05
C LEU A 454 5.58 -12.82 -6.70
N VAL A 455 4.84 -12.54 -5.63
CA VAL A 455 5.25 -12.85 -4.25
C VAL A 455 5.43 -14.36 -4.06
N SER A 456 4.61 -15.18 -4.71
CA SER A 456 4.69 -16.65 -4.62
C SER A 456 6.00 -17.22 -5.16
N ASP A 457 6.42 -16.81 -6.37
CA ASP A 457 7.70 -17.23 -6.97
C ASP A 457 8.89 -16.80 -6.08
N GLU A 458 8.81 -15.62 -5.48
CA GLU A 458 9.82 -15.11 -4.56
C GLU A 458 9.88 -15.88 -3.25
N GLU A 459 8.74 -16.22 -2.64
CA GLU A 459 8.71 -17.00 -1.39
C GLU A 459 9.33 -18.39 -1.60
N GLU A 460 9.02 -19.04 -2.71
CA GLU A 460 9.63 -20.33 -3.09
C GLU A 460 11.16 -20.19 -3.24
N THR A 461 11.60 -19.16 -3.97
CA THR A 461 13.02 -18.93 -4.23
C THR A 461 13.76 -18.50 -2.96
N SER A 462 13.12 -17.71 -2.09
CA SER A 462 13.68 -17.30 -0.80
C SER A 462 13.94 -18.53 0.09
N ALA A 463 12.99 -19.46 0.16
CA ALA A 463 13.17 -20.70 0.91
C ALA A 463 14.39 -21.50 0.38
N LYS A 464 14.58 -21.56 -0.94
CA LYS A 464 15.76 -22.16 -1.57
C LYS A 464 17.06 -21.43 -1.18
N VAL A 465 17.09 -20.11 -1.29
CA VAL A 465 18.26 -19.27 -0.92
C VAL A 465 18.71 -19.57 0.50
N ILE A 466 17.77 -19.55 1.46
CA ILE A 466 18.12 -19.75 2.87
C ILE A 466 18.67 -21.16 3.12
N VAL A 467 17.99 -22.20 2.62
CA VAL A 467 18.43 -23.59 2.80
C VAL A 467 19.81 -23.82 2.21
N ILE A 468 20.07 -23.30 1.01
CA ILE A 468 21.38 -23.44 0.36
C ILE A 468 22.46 -22.67 1.12
N ALA A 469 22.20 -21.42 1.51
CA ALA A 469 23.16 -20.63 2.27
C ALA A 469 23.53 -21.26 3.62
N GLN A 470 22.56 -21.87 4.31
CA GLN A 470 22.81 -22.63 5.54
C GLN A 470 23.68 -23.87 5.27
N ARG A 471 23.36 -24.65 4.23
CA ARG A 471 24.13 -25.86 3.86
C ARG A 471 25.57 -25.54 3.47
N SER A 472 25.80 -24.42 2.78
CA SER A 472 27.13 -23.98 2.36
C SER A 472 27.89 -23.17 3.43
N ASN A 473 27.28 -22.99 4.62
CA ASN A 473 27.79 -22.15 5.69
C ASN A 473 28.22 -20.75 5.18
N THR A 474 27.37 -20.14 4.34
CA THR A 474 27.68 -18.87 3.70
C THR A 474 27.74 -17.77 4.75
N PRO A 475 28.87 -17.06 4.88
CA PRO A 475 28.99 -15.98 5.85
C PRO A 475 28.05 -14.84 5.48
N VAL A 476 27.46 -14.21 6.49
CA VAL A 476 26.71 -12.96 6.32
C VAL A 476 27.71 -11.87 5.93
N PRO A 477 27.48 -11.12 4.83
CA PRO A 477 28.34 -9.99 4.48
C PRO A 477 28.40 -8.96 5.60
N GLU A 478 29.57 -8.35 5.83
CA GLU A 478 29.74 -7.35 6.89
C GLU A 478 28.79 -6.16 6.72
N SER A 479 28.48 -5.77 5.48
CA SER A 479 27.50 -4.75 5.15
C SER A 479 26.09 -5.11 5.62
N ALA A 480 25.65 -6.36 5.42
CA ALA A 480 24.36 -6.85 5.85
C ALA A 480 24.27 -6.94 7.38
N ASP A 481 25.32 -7.48 8.02
CA ASP A 481 25.42 -7.55 9.49
C ASP A 481 25.39 -6.14 10.12
N ARG A 482 26.10 -5.18 9.53
CA ARG A 482 26.08 -3.77 9.96
C ARG A 482 24.68 -3.18 9.90
N LYS A 483 23.97 -3.34 8.78
CA LYS A 483 22.59 -2.87 8.61
C LYS A 483 21.65 -3.50 9.64
N TYR A 484 21.75 -4.81 9.81
CA TYR A 484 21.01 -5.54 10.84
C TYR A 484 21.26 -4.98 12.26
N ARG A 485 22.53 -4.73 12.63
CA ARG A 485 22.87 -4.13 13.92
C ARG A 485 22.32 -2.71 14.07
N ILE A 486 22.38 -1.89 13.03
CA ILE A 486 21.77 -0.55 13.03
C ILE A 486 20.25 -0.66 13.21
N GLY A 487 19.61 -1.63 12.54
CA GLY A 487 18.19 -1.93 12.71
C GLY A 487 17.82 -2.24 14.17
N ILE A 488 18.61 -3.06 14.85
CA ILE A 488 18.42 -3.34 16.29
C ILE A 488 18.53 -2.04 17.12
N LEU A 489 19.55 -1.22 16.89
CA LEU A 489 19.75 0.03 17.63
C LEU A 489 18.60 1.01 17.40
N ARG A 490 18.09 1.12 16.18
CA ARG A 490 16.92 1.95 15.85
C ARG A 490 15.65 1.41 16.51
N ALA A 491 15.47 0.08 16.53
CA ALA A 491 14.34 -0.57 17.19
C ALA A 491 14.34 -0.30 18.71
N GLN A 492 15.51 -0.36 19.36
CA GLN A 492 15.67 -0.02 20.77
C GLN A 492 15.33 1.45 21.06
N GLN A 493 15.62 2.34 20.11
CA GLN A 493 15.21 3.75 20.16
C GLN A 493 13.73 3.97 19.82
N LYS A 494 12.94 2.91 19.60
CA LYS A 494 11.55 2.93 19.13
C LYS A 494 11.35 3.60 17.77
N ARG A 495 12.42 3.70 16.97
CA ARG A 495 12.42 4.26 15.63
C ARG A 495 12.08 3.16 14.62
N TYR A 496 10.85 2.64 14.71
CA TYR A 496 10.46 1.41 14.04
C TYR A 496 10.54 1.49 12.50
N LYS A 497 10.13 2.60 11.89
CA LYS A 497 10.22 2.78 10.43
C LYS A 497 11.66 2.65 9.92
N GLU A 498 12.60 3.27 10.61
CA GLU A 498 14.02 3.23 10.26
C GLU A 498 14.62 1.85 10.55
N ALA A 499 14.20 1.20 11.64
CA ALA A 499 14.60 -0.18 11.94
C ALA A 499 14.14 -1.17 10.85
N ILE A 500 12.89 -1.04 10.39
CA ILE A 500 12.33 -1.83 9.28
C ILE A 500 13.18 -1.65 8.02
N GLN A 501 13.49 -0.40 7.64
CA GLN A 501 14.31 -0.12 6.46
C GLN A 501 15.69 -0.79 6.54
N GLU A 502 16.36 -0.72 7.69
CA GLU A 502 17.68 -1.33 7.90
C GLU A 502 17.62 -2.86 7.89
N PHE A 503 16.58 -3.45 8.48
CA PHE A 503 16.36 -4.90 8.44
C PHE A 503 16.04 -5.40 7.03
N GLU A 504 15.18 -4.71 6.30
CA GLU A 504 14.88 -5.02 4.89
C GLU A 504 16.13 -4.89 4.03
N ALA A 505 16.94 -3.85 4.25
CA ALA A 505 18.20 -3.67 3.55
C ALA A 505 19.21 -4.80 3.86
N ALA A 506 19.29 -5.25 5.12
CA ALA A 506 20.11 -6.41 5.50
C ALA A 506 19.63 -7.70 4.82
N LEU A 507 18.32 -7.96 4.85
CA LEU A 507 17.70 -9.13 4.24
C LEU A 507 17.79 -9.12 2.71
N SER A 508 17.90 -7.95 2.07
CA SER A 508 18.13 -7.85 0.62
C SER A 508 19.53 -8.34 0.19
N GLU A 509 20.50 -8.29 1.10
CA GLU A 509 21.88 -8.76 0.89
C GLU A 509 22.10 -10.18 1.41
N ALA A 510 21.54 -10.47 2.58
CA ALA A 510 21.61 -11.77 3.22
C ALA A 510 20.22 -12.24 3.62
N PRO A 511 19.43 -12.79 2.68
CA PRO A 511 18.14 -13.40 3.01
C PRO A 511 18.26 -14.57 3.99
N TRP A 512 19.46 -15.15 4.15
CA TRP A 512 19.73 -16.20 5.13
C TRP A 512 20.10 -15.68 6.52
N LEU A 513 20.05 -14.37 6.76
CA LEU A 513 20.20 -13.78 8.09
C LEU A 513 18.91 -14.01 8.90
N VAL A 514 18.76 -15.22 9.42
CA VAL A 514 17.50 -15.69 10.04
C VAL A 514 17.04 -14.78 11.19
N ASP A 515 17.97 -14.30 12.01
CA ASP A 515 17.65 -13.41 13.15
C ASP A 515 17.02 -12.09 12.73
N ALA A 516 17.31 -11.60 11.52
CA ALA A 516 16.69 -10.40 10.99
C ALA A 516 15.17 -10.59 10.77
N TYR A 517 14.69 -11.77 10.38
CA TYR A 517 13.25 -12.01 10.26
C TYR A 517 12.53 -12.02 11.60
N TYR A 518 13.15 -12.54 12.65
CA TYR A 518 12.57 -12.49 14.00
C TYR A 518 12.45 -11.04 14.48
N ASN A 519 13.56 -10.29 14.42
CA ASN A 519 13.58 -8.90 14.88
C ASN A 519 12.68 -8.00 14.02
N LEU A 520 12.65 -8.21 12.71
CA LEU A 520 11.74 -7.52 11.81
C LEU A 520 10.28 -7.84 12.14
N GLY A 521 9.96 -9.12 12.40
CA GLY A 521 8.62 -9.54 12.82
C GLY A 521 8.17 -8.89 14.13
N LEU A 522 9.06 -8.79 15.11
CA LEU A 522 8.79 -8.06 16.35
C LEU A 522 8.61 -6.57 16.11
N VAL A 523 9.47 -5.95 15.30
CA VAL A 523 9.35 -4.52 14.99
C VAL A 523 8.06 -4.22 14.24
N TYR A 524 7.62 -5.09 13.32
CA TYR A 524 6.31 -4.96 12.69
C TYR A 524 5.15 -5.13 13.69
N ASP A 525 5.24 -6.03 14.67
CA ASP A 525 4.24 -6.12 15.76
C ASP A 525 4.21 -4.81 16.57
N PHE A 526 5.38 -4.28 16.93
CA PHE A 526 5.50 -3.00 17.63
C PHE A 526 5.07 -1.78 16.79
N SER A 527 5.22 -1.82 15.46
CA SER A 527 4.72 -0.78 14.54
C SER A 527 3.22 -0.95 14.22
N GLY A 528 2.61 -2.07 14.62
CA GLY A 528 1.20 -2.38 14.40
C GLY A 528 0.89 -2.93 13.00
N GLU A 529 1.90 -3.37 12.25
CA GLU A 529 1.82 -3.98 10.92
C GLU A 529 1.68 -5.50 11.03
N TYR A 530 0.57 -5.97 11.60
CA TYR A 530 0.41 -7.36 12.01
C TYR A 530 0.54 -8.40 10.87
N GLN A 531 0.12 -8.07 9.64
CA GLN A 531 0.30 -8.96 8.49
C GLN A 531 1.79 -9.15 8.12
N ASN A 532 2.56 -8.06 8.14
CA ASN A 532 4.00 -8.10 7.88
C ASN A 532 4.76 -8.79 9.03
N ALA A 533 4.30 -8.58 10.28
CA ALA A 533 4.79 -9.29 11.46
C ALA A 533 4.57 -10.81 11.32
N LEU A 534 3.33 -11.20 11.01
CA LEU A 534 2.94 -12.59 10.81
C LEU A 534 3.75 -13.25 9.70
N ARG A 535 3.94 -12.58 8.55
CA ARG A 535 4.78 -13.06 7.45
C ARG A 535 6.22 -13.28 7.90
N SER A 536 6.83 -12.30 8.54
CA SER A 536 8.23 -12.34 8.98
C SER A 536 8.48 -13.44 10.03
N LEU A 537 7.58 -13.57 11.01
CA LEU A 537 7.66 -14.60 12.04
C LEU A 537 7.41 -16.01 11.50
N ARG A 538 6.47 -16.17 10.55
CA ARG A 538 6.28 -17.45 9.85
C ARG A 538 7.52 -17.82 9.05
N THR A 539 8.16 -16.86 8.38
CA THR A 539 9.44 -17.08 7.70
C THR A 539 10.50 -17.52 8.71
N PHE A 540 10.70 -16.81 9.82
CA PHE A 540 11.62 -17.24 10.88
C PHE A 540 11.37 -18.68 11.34
N MET A 541 10.11 -19.03 11.62
CA MET A 541 9.74 -20.37 12.09
C MET A 541 10.04 -21.47 11.06
N LYS A 542 9.86 -21.18 9.77
CA LYS A 542 10.22 -22.12 8.69
C LYS A 542 11.73 -22.35 8.61
N LEU A 543 12.54 -21.32 8.88
CA LEU A 543 13.99 -21.33 8.66
C LEU A 543 14.80 -21.77 9.87
N ALA A 544 14.28 -21.58 11.07
CA ALA A 544 14.88 -22.06 12.32
C ALA A 544 13.83 -22.76 13.20
N PRO A 545 13.31 -23.92 12.77
CA PRO A 545 12.27 -24.65 13.51
C PRO A 545 12.72 -25.14 14.90
N ASN A 546 14.03 -25.20 15.13
CA ASN A 546 14.66 -25.62 16.39
C ASN A 546 15.26 -24.44 17.17
N ALA A 547 14.94 -23.19 16.83
CA ALA A 547 15.44 -22.03 17.55
C ALA A 547 14.95 -22.04 19.02
N PRO A 548 15.76 -21.60 20.00
CA PRO A 548 15.35 -21.58 21.41
C PRO A 548 14.07 -20.78 21.67
N ASN A 549 13.83 -19.73 20.89
CA ASN A 549 12.67 -18.85 20.98
C ASN A 549 11.47 -19.30 20.12
N ILE A 550 11.50 -20.49 19.52
CA ILE A 550 10.43 -20.94 18.60
C ILE A 550 9.06 -21.05 19.28
N GLY A 551 9.03 -21.42 20.56
CA GLY A 551 7.79 -21.47 21.36
C GLY A 551 7.15 -20.09 21.47
N ALA A 552 7.94 -19.07 21.79
CA ALA A 552 7.47 -17.68 21.88
C ALA A 552 7.00 -17.17 20.51
N VAL A 553 7.67 -17.54 19.42
CA VAL A 553 7.25 -17.18 18.05
C VAL A 553 5.91 -17.81 17.69
N LYS A 554 5.68 -19.09 18.03
CA LYS A 554 4.39 -19.76 17.80
C LYS A 554 3.25 -19.06 18.55
N THR A 555 3.47 -18.76 19.83
CA THR A 555 2.49 -18.01 20.64
C THR A 555 2.20 -16.66 20.00
N LYS A 556 3.23 -15.93 19.58
CA LYS A 556 3.08 -14.63 18.91
C LYS A 556 2.33 -14.73 17.58
N ILE A 557 2.56 -15.76 16.79
CA ILE A 557 1.84 -16.00 15.53
C ILE A 557 0.34 -16.20 15.81
N VAL A 558 -0.02 -17.02 16.79
CA VAL A 558 -1.42 -17.24 17.18
C VAL A 558 -2.06 -15.94 17.70
N GLU A 559 -1.34 -15.16 18.50
CA GLU A 559 -1.81 -13.83 18.94
C GLU A 559 -2.09 -12.90 17.75
N LEU A 560 -1.21 -12.90 16.74
CA LEU A 560 -1.36 -12.09 15.54
C LEU A 560 -2.51 -12.61 14.65
N GLU A 561 -2.69 -13.93 14.54
CA GLU A 561 -3.80 -14.55 13.80
C GLU A 561 -5.16 -14.25 14.45
N ASP A 562 -5.26 -14.31 15.78
CA ASP A 562 -6.46 -13.92 16.52
C ASP A 562 -6.77 -12.43 16.33
N ARG A 563 -5.75 -11.55 16.45
CA ARG A 563 -5.89 -10.11 16.18
C ARG A 563 -6.31 -9.81 14.73
N LEU A 564 -6.00 -10.69 13.79
CA LEU A 564 -6.36 -10.57 12.38
C LEU A 564 -7.67 -11.29 12.03
N GLY A 565 -8.34 -11.92 13.00
CA GLY A 565 -9.59 -12.65 12.78
C GLY A 565 -9.43 -13.91 11.90
N LEU A 566 -8.23 -14.50 11.87
CA LEU A 566 -7.91 -15.64 11.00
C LEU A 566 -8.21 -17.01 11.64
N LEU A 567 -8.70 -17.04 12.88
CA LEU A 567 -9.05 -18.27 13.60
C LEU A 567 -10.58 -18.47 13.61
N GLU A 568 -11.04 -19.65 13.19
CA GLU A 568 -12.47 -19.98 13.23
C GLU A 568 -12.97 -20.06 14.68
N GLY A 569 -13.90 -19.19 15.05
CA GLY A 569 -14.67 -19.28 16.31
C GLY A 569 -14.07 -18.60 17.54
N SER A 570 -12.98 -17.82 17.44
CA SER A 570 -12.46 -17.06 18.59
C SER A 570 -13.20 -15.73 18.78
N LYS A 571 -13.75 -15.52 19.99
CA LYS A 571 -14.07 -14.17 20.49
C LYS A 571 -12.76 -13.54 20.96
N PRO A 572 -12.46 -12.26 20.65
CA PRO A 572 -11.19 -11.65 21.01
C PRO A 572 -10.98 -11.70 22.53
N GLY A 573 -9.90 -12.38 22.95
CA GLY A 573 -9.50 -12.50 24.34
C GLY A 573 -8.82 -11.22 24.86
N PRO A 574 -8.83 -10.95 26.17
CA PRO A 574 -8.29 -9.72 26.73
C PRO A 574 -6.76 -9.63 26.58
N SER A 575 -6.29 -8.45 26.15
CA SER A 575 -4.89 -8.08 25.97
C SER A 575 -4.06 -8.27 27.25
N GLN A 576 -3.00 -9.09 27.20
CA GLN A 576 -1.97 -9.13 28.25
C GLN A 576 -0.82 -8.14 27.96
N PRO A 577 -0.15 -7.58 29.01
CA PRO A 577 0.95 -6.64 28.84
C PRO A 577 2.17 -7.27 28.15
N GLN A 578 2.74 -6.55 27.18
CA GLN A 578 3.91 -6.99 26.39
C GLN A 578 5.21 -7.03 27.21
N ALA A 579 5.96 -8.14 27.08
CA ALA A 579 7.34 -8.24 27.55
C ALA A 579 8.29 -7.48 26.61
N GLN A 580 9.32 -6.85 27.19
CA GLN A 580 10.39 -6.15 26.46
C GLN A 580 11.21 -7.12 25.58
N PRO A 581 11.90 -6.63 24.54
CA PRO A 581 12.85 -7.44 23.76
C PRO A 581 13.87 -8.08 24.71
N GLN A 582 13.79 -9.40 24.90
CA GLN A 582 14.74 -10.11 25.75
C GLN A 582 16.08 -10.26 25.01
N THR A 583 17.15 -9.85 25.68
CA THR A 583 18.53 -10.18 25.33
C THR A 583 18.77 -11.66 25.61
N THR A 584 18.73 -12.51 24.58
CA THR A 584 19.28 -13.86 24.67
C THR A 584 20.29 -14.08 23.56
N GLY A 585 21.50 -14.50 23.95
CA GLY A 585 22.59 -14.86 23.05
C GLY A 585 23.84 -14.00 23.21
N SER A 586 24.58 -14.20 24.31
CA SER A 586 25.99 -13.81 24.38
C SER A 586 26.76 -14.51 23.26
N VAL A 587 27.30 -13.75 22.32
CA VAL A 587 28.47 -14.23 21.57
C VAL A 587 29.65 -14.04 22.50
N SER A 588 30.23 -15.16 22.90
CA SER A 588 31.48 -15.26 23.63
C SER A 588 32.51 -14.28 23.06
N GLN A 589 33.09 -13.45 23.92
CA GLN A 589 34.29 -12.71 23.58
C GLN A 589 35.36 -13.70 23.10
N PRO A 590 36.12 -13.41 22.03
CA PRO A 590 37.34 -14.16 21.76
C PRO A 590 38.28 -13.94 22.95
N GLU A 591 38.79 -15.03 23.53
CA GLU A 591 39.87 -14.97 24.51
C GLU A 591 41.01 -14.08 23.96
N PRO A 592 41.54 -13.13 24.74
CA PRO A 592 42.74 -12.42 24.34
C PRO A 592 43.88 -13.42 24.23
N ALA A 593 44.57 -13.39 23.09
CA ALA A 593 45.73 -14.22 22.81
C ALA A 593 46.69 -14.20 24.00
N LYS A 594 46.97 -15.38 24.57
CA LYS A 594 48.01 -15.57 25.59
C LYS A 594 49.33 -15.03 25.02
N GLN A 595 49.81 -13.94 25.62
CA GLN A 595 51.18 -13.49 25.45
C GLN A 595 52.13 -14.65 25.78
N PRO A 596 53.18 -14.92 24.98
CA PRO A 596 54.21 -15.86 25.36
C PRO A 596 54.89 -15.36 26.64
N GLN A 597 54.89 -16.19 27.68
CA GLN A 597 55.67 -15.94 28.89
C GLN A 597 57.13 -15.76 28.52
N SER A 598 57.66 -14.56 28.74
CA SER A 598 59.10 -14.30 28.69
C SER A 598 59.76 -14.94 29.90
N ALA A 599 60.73 -15.81 29.64
CA ALA A 599 61.62 -16.39 30.64
C ALA A 599 62.45 -15.30 31.34
N PRO A 600 62.81 -15.46 32.63
CA PRO A 600 63.60 -14.47 33.34
C PRO A 600 65.08 -14.57 32.93
N ALA A 601 65.56 -13.58 32.17
CA ALA A 601 67.00 -13.40 31.93
C ALA A 601 67.62 -12.54 33.03
N LYS A 602 68.64 -13.11 33.66
CA LYS A 602 69.45 -12.60 34.77
C LYS A 602 69.98 -11.18 34.52
N LYS A 603 69.91 -10.33 35.55
CA LYS A 603 70.80 -9.17 35.72
C LYS A 603 72.26 -9.63 35.63
N LYS A 604 73.07 -8.97 34.80
CA LYS A 604 74.47 -8.67 35.09
C LYS A 604 74.93 -7.41 34.34
N GLN A 605 75.31 -6.44 35.17
CA GLN A 605 76.10 -5.22 34.96
C GLN A 605 75.48 -4.10 34.12
#